data_AF-A0A103YFV0-F1
#
_entry.id   AF-A0A103YFV0-F1
#
_cell.length_a   1.000
_cell.length_b   1.000
_cell.length_c   1.000
_cell.angle_alpha   90.00
_cell.angle_beta   90.00
_cell.angle_gamma   90.00
#
_symmetry.space_group_name_H-M   'P 1'
#
loop_
_entity.id
_entity.type
_entity.pdbx_description
1 polymer ?
#
loop_
_entity_poly.entity_id
_entity_poly.type
_entity_poly.pdbx_seq_one_letter_code
_entity_poly.pdbx_strand_id
1 'polypeptide(L)'
;MGHLNTLIAPGVLSRLHLHHLQLLHLSDDSLSIRRSIATTRHHFRSLFPTKCDVNLRHRKTMQEALQIPSTPTAQLHLLTPPSPTTVHFRPPSSASKTSISPKLSPPPSFRSTEELQEKLIYLDSFEIDLIPLLTTHPPLLSTTLSHLKSTVSFLSTTILLPQPAVRRLIYICPQVLTLPLTSIVSTITFLLREAHVHTDDLHQVIHRRPRLLTSDVKTRLRPTLYFLQGTIGISGVNKHTHLLTCSVEDKFLSRIEYFHEIMGISYKDTILMFRRFPSLFCYSIKDNIEPKFKYLAVEMGRELREMVEFPQYFSFSLEKRIDPRHRRCVERGVCLPLPMMLRSSERRFRDKMEV
;
A
#
# COMPACT_ATOMS: atom_id res chain seq x y z
N MET A 1 -25.91 -28.17 -25.08
CA MET A 1 -27.16 -27.44 -24.75
C MET A 1 -27.17 -27.28 -23.22
N GLY A 2 -26.90 -26.15 -22.58
CA GLY A 2 -26.76 -24.77 -23.04
C GLY A 2 -25.92 -23.91 -22.08
N HIS A 3 -25.49 -22.80 -22.67
CA HIS A 3 -24.71 -21.65 -22.24
C HIS A 3 -24.63 -21.26 -20.74
N LEU A 4 -23.39 -21.06 -20.26
CA LEU A 4 -23.04 -20.01 -19.30
C LEU A 4 -21.91 -19.16 -19.90
N ASN A 5 -22.24 -18.41 -20.94
CA ASN A 5 -21.49 -17.22 -21.33
C ASN A 5 -22.15 -16.01 -20.68
N THR A 6 -21.29 -15.08 -20.24
CA THR A 6 -21.55 -13.65 -19.96
C THR A 6 -21.99 -13.28 -18.55
N LEU A 7 -21.03 -12.82 -17.73
CA LEU A 7 -20.96 -11.42 -17.30
C LEU A 7 -19.56 -11.13 -16.72
N ILE A 8 -18.57 -11.05 -17.60
CA ILE A 8 -17.27 -10.46 -17.29
C ILE A 8 -17.37 -8.98 -17.65
N ALA A 9 -16.98 -8.08 -16.75
CA ALA A 9 -16.91 -6.66 -17.06
C ALA A 9 -15.91 -6.44 -18.23
N PRO A 10 -16.37 -5.92 -19.39
CA PRO A 10 -15.57 -5.90 -20.62
C PRO A 10 -14.34 -4.97 -20.56
N GLY A 11 -14.16 -4.17 -19.51
CA GLY A 11 -13.06 -3.20 -19.40
C GLY A 11 -11.70 -3.74 -18.92
N VAL A 12 -11.66 -4.92 -18.27
CA VAL A 12 -10.43 -5.45 -17.64
C VAL A 12 -9.71 -6.46 -18.54
N LEU A 13 -10.45 -7.40 -19.16
CA LEU A 13 -9.87 -8.34 -20.13
C LEU A 13 -9.42 -7.66 -21.41
N SER A 14 -10.19 -6.67 -21.88
CA SER A 14 -9.85 -5.94 -23.11
C SER A 14 -8.54 -5.16 -22.97
N ARG A 15 -8.18 -4.68 -21.78
CA ARG A 15 -6.89 -3.99 -21.56
C ARG A 15 -5.72 -4.95 -21.43
N LEU A 16 -5.88 -6.09 -20.76
CA LEU A 16 -4.83 -7.12 -20.71
C LEU A 16 -4.53 -7.72 -22.09
N HIS A 17 -5.55 -7.90 -22.94
CA HIS A 17 -5.36 -8.40 -24.29
C HIS A 17 -4.80 -7.33 -25.25
N LEU A 18 -5.25 -6.06 -25.12
CA LEU A 18 -4.76 -4.96 -25.94
C LEU A 18 -3.30 -4.57 -25.59
N HIS A 19 -2.91 -4.65 -24.31
CA HIS A 19 -1.51 -4.45 -23.91
C HIS A 19 -0.61 -5.59 -24.39
N HIS A 20 -1.10 -6.83 -24.41
CA HIS A 20 -0.36 -7.98 -24.96
C HIS A 20 -0.16 -7.87 -26.49
N LEU A 21 -1.15 -7.33 -27.21
CA LEU A 21 -1.06 -7.07 -28.66
C LEU A 21 -0.24 -5.82 -29.01
N GLN A 22 -0.29 -4.75 -28.20
CA GLN A 22 0.57 -3.58 -28.38
C GLN A 22 2.05 -3.89 -28.11
N LEU A 23 2.36 -4.84 -27.21
CA LEU A 23 3.73 -5.30 -26.95
C LEU A 23 4.34 -6.12 -28.09
N LEU A 24 3.53 -6.70 -29.00
CA LEU A 24 4.01 -7.43 -30.17
C LEU A 24 4.33 -6.52 -31.37
N HIS A 25 3.83 -5.28 -31.38
CA HIS A 25 4.09 -4.29 -32.45
C HIS A 25 5.12 -3.21 -32.10
N LEU A 26 5.59 -3.14 -30.85
CA LEU A 26 6.68 -2.24 -30.42
C LEU A 26 8.09 -2.86 -30.59
N SER A 27 8.23 -3.85 -31.47
CA SER A 27 9.48 -4.58 -31.72
C SER A 27 10.63 -3.68 -32.23
N ASP A 28 10.34 -2.60 -32.94
CA ASP A 28 11.36 -1.78 -33.61
C ASP A 28 11.92 -0.62 -32.76
N ASP A 29 11.15 -0.03 -31.86
CA ASP A 29 11.68 0.99 -30.92
C ASP A 29 12.57 0.38 -29.82
N SER A 30 12.57 -0.95 -29.70
CA SER A 30 13.41 -1.68 -28.75
C SER A 30 14.90 -1.64 -29.11
N LEU A 31 15.28 -1.27 -30.35
CA LEU A 31 16.69 -1.21 -30.76
C LEU A 31 17.45 -0.03 -30.15
N SER A 32 16.79 1.12 -29.95
CA SER A 32 17.40 2.30 -29.32
C SER A 32 17.59 2.10 -27.80
N ILE A 33 16.58 1.50 -27.15
CA ILE A 33 16.62 1.18 -25.72
C ILE A 33 17.57 -0.01 -25.44
N ARG A 34 17.60 -1.03 -26.31
CA ARG A 34 18.58 -2.14 -26.23
C ARG A 34 20.02 -1.64 -26.40
N ARG A 35 20.27 -0.63 -27.24
CA ARG A 35 21.60 0.01 -27.36
C ARG A 35 21.97 0.77 -26.10
N SER A 36 21.06 1.55 -25.50
CA SER A 36 21.29 2.24 -24.22
C SER A 36 21.50 1.27 -23.04
N ILE A 37 20.75 0.16 -23.00
CA ILE A 37 20.89 -0.91 -22.00
C ILE A 37 22.17 -1.73 -22.23
N ALA A 38 22.61 -1.93 -23.48
CA ALA A 38 23.88 -2.58 -23.79
C ALA A 38 25.07 -1.71 -23.33
N THR A 39 25.02 -0.40 -23.53
CA THR A 39 26.03 0.54 -23.03
C THR A 39 26.06 0.55 -21.50
N THR A 40 24.90 0.51 -20.83
CA THR A 40 24.80 0.46 -19.37
C THR A 40 25.26 -0.89 -18.80
N ARG A 41 24.94 -2.02 -19.46
CA ARG A 41 25.44 -3.36 -19.11
C ARG A 41 26.95 -3.49 -19.34
N HIS A 42 27.50 -2.86 -20.38
CA HIS A 42 28.94 -2.87 -20.66
C HIS A 42 29.71 -1.98 -19.68
N HIS A 43 29.13 -0.86 -19.25
CA HIS A 43 29.69 -0.01 -18.20
C HIS A 43 29.65 -0.69 -16.82
N PHE A 44 28.58 -1.44 -16.51
CA PHE A 44 28.49 -2.25 -15.29
C PHE A 44 29.44 -3.46 -15.30
N ARG A 45 29.68 -4.10 -16.46
CA ARG A 45 30.66 -5.19 -16.59
C ARG A 45 32.11 -4.70 -16.59
N SER A 46 32.41 -3.49 -17.08
CA SER A 46 33.78 -2.96 -17.08
C SER A 46 34.24 -2.45 -15.72
N LEU A 47 33.31 -2.10 -14.83
CA LEU A 47 33.63 -1.69 -13.45
C LEU A 47 33.91 -2.86 -12.51
N PHE A 48 33.51 -4.09 -12.85
CA PHE A 48 33.65 -5.25 -11.96
C PHE A 48 33.90 -6.57 -12.75
N PRO A 49 35.16 -7.02 -12.88
CA PRO A 49 35.44 -8.38 -13.32
C PRO A 49 35.05 -9.38 -12.22
N THR A 50 34.41 -10.48 -12.61
CA THR A 50 33.90 -11.51 -11.69
C THR A 50 35.00 -12.36 -11.05
N LYS A 51 34.69 -12.82 -9.83
CA LYS A 51 35.35 -13.83 -8.96
C LYS A 51 36.38 -13.31 -7.94
N CYS A 52 35.96 -13.39 -6.67
CA CYS A 52 36.72 -13.85 -5.50
C CYS A 52 38.13 -13.29 -5.18
N ASP A 53 38.56 -12.15 -5.71
CA ASP A 53 39.88 -11.58 -5.39
C ASP A 53 39.86 -10.11 -4.94
N VAL A 54 38.88 -9.72 -4.10
CA VAL A 54 38.78 -8.34 -3.56
C VAL A 54 39.37 -8.20 -2.15
N ASN A 55 39.85 -9.29 -1.54
CA ASN A 55 40.35 -9.25 -0.16
C ASN A 55 41.84 -8.87 0.01
N LEU A 56 42.56 -8.53 -1.06
CA LEU A 56 43.97 -8.10 -0.96
C LEU A 56 44.20 -6.59 -1.18
N ARG A 57 43.21 -5.84 -1.69
CA ARG A 57 43.38 -4.40 -2.02
C ARG A 57 43.10 -3.43 -0.86
N HIS A 58 42.35 -3.83 0.16
CA HIS A 58 42.05 -2.96 1.31
C HIS A 58 43.22 -2.80 2.31
N ARG A 59 44.31 -3.55 2.14
CA ARG A 59 45.48 -3.46 3.04
C ARG A 59 46.57 -2.49 2.54
N LYS A 60 46.43 -1.91 1.34
CA LYS A 60 47.45 -1.01 0.73
C LYS A 60 47.05 0.47 0.65
N THR A 61 45.84 0.87 1.03
CA THR A 61 45.35 2.26 0.94
C THR A 61 45.23 2.98 2.29
N MET A 62 45.99 2.53 3.29
CA MET A 62 46.12 3.21 4.60
C MET A 62 47.51 3.84 4.79
N GLN A 63 48.28 4.02 3.71
CA GLN A 63 49.63 4.58 3.77
C GLN A 63 49.92 5.49 2.58
N GLU A 64 48.99 6.38 2.21
CA GLU A 64 49.25 7.51 1.30
C GLU A 64 48.03 8.43 1.25
N ALA A 65 47.96 9.39 2.19
CA ALA A 65 47.21 10.65 2.06
C ALA A 65 47.50 11.58 3.25
N LEU A 66 48.78 11.95 3.42
CA LEU A 66 49.17 13.18 4.09
C LEU A 66 49.57 14.16 2.98
N GLN A 67 48.71 15.11 2.63
CA GLN A 67 49.07 16.48 2.22
C GLN A 67 47.85 17.26 1.72
N ILE A 68 47.55 18.35 2.45
CA ILE A 68 46.72 19.50 2.05
C ILE A 68 47.67 20.52 1.37
N PRO A 69 47.20 21.39 0.45
CA PRO A 69 47.05 22.81 0.84
C PRO A 69 45.91 23.62 0.17
N SER A 70 45.25 24.43 1.02
CA SER A 70 44.76 25.84 0.91
C SER A 70 43.83 26.39 -0.20
N THR A 71 42.81 27.12 0.29
CA THR A 71 41.76 27.98 -0.29
C THR A 71 42.25 29.34 -0.88
N PRO A 72 41.38 30.19 -1.51
CA PRO A 72 40.61 31.19 -0.73
C PRO A 72 39.16 31.53 -1.21
N THR A 73 38.31 31.76 -0.21
CA THR A 73 37.20 32.73 0.00
C THR A 73 36.55 33.51 -1.16
N ALA A 74 35.20 33.45 -1.22
CA ALA A 74 34.35 34.52 -1.79
C ALA A 74 33.02 34.66 -1.02
N GLN A 75 32.59 35.91 -0.83
CA GLN A 75 31.58 36.39 0.13
C GLN A 75 30.12 36.27 -0.35
N LEU A 76 29.21 36.11 0.63
CA LEU A 76 27.76 36.14 0.51
C LEU A 76 27.23 37.58 0.50
N HIS A 77 26.34 37.91 -0.45
CA HIS A 77 25.47 39.08 -0.38
C HIS A 77 23.99 38.66 -0.37
N LEU A 78 23.30 39.07 0.68
CA LEU A 78 21.86 38.94 0.92
C LEU A 78 21.09 39.97 0.07
N LEU A 79 19.99 39.55 -0.57
CA LEU A 79 18.97 40.45 -1.09
C LEU A 79 17.58 39.99 -0.62
N THR A 80 16.90 40.91 0.06
CA THR A 80 15.55 40.85 0.62
C THR A 80 14.47 41.15 -0.43
N PRO A 81 13.21 40.71 -0.22
CA PRO A 81 12.10 40.90 -1.16
C PRO A 81 11.40 42.26 -0.98
N PRO A 82 10.76 42.83 -2.02
CA PRO A 82 9.84 43.96 -1.88
C PRO A 82 8.37 43.51 -1.70
N SER A 83 7.65 44.23 -0.85
CA SER A 83 6.20 44.13 -0.56
C SER A 83 5.38 45.13 -1.43
N PRO A 84 4.05 45.24 -1.31
CA PRO A 84 3.13 45.16 -2.46
C PRO A 84 2.58 46.52 -2.93
N THR A 85 2.30 46.62 -4.23
CA THR A 85 1.69 47.81 -4.84
C THR A 85 0.16 47.73 -4.79
N THR A 86 -0.43 48.69 -4.09
CA THR A 86 -1.86 49.01 -4.02
C THR A 86 -2.41 49.40 -5.40
N VAL A 87 -3.49 48.75 -5.84
CA VAL A 87 -4.24 49.16 -7.05
C VAL A 87 -5.63 49.64 -6.64
N HIS A 88 -5.85 50.94 -6.82
CA HIS A 88 -7.15 51.59 -6.74
C HIS A 88 -7.99 51.24 -7.98
N PHE A 89 -9.19 50.69 -7.78
CA PHE A 89 -10.22 50.63 -8.82
C PHE A 89 -11.49 51.36 -8.37
N ARG A 90 -11.96 52.19 -9.29
CA ARG A 90 -13.06 53.17 -9.25
C ARG A 90 -14.44 52.48 -9.25
N PRO A 91 -15.47 53.06 -8.60
CA PRO A 91 -16.82 52.48 -8.59
C PRO A 91 -17.61 52.89 -9.84
N PRO A 92 -18.50 52.02 -10.37
CA PRO A 92 -19.52 52.43 -11.32
C PRO A 92 -20.86 52.75 -10.65
N SER A 93 -21.56 53.69 -11.28
CA SER A 93 -22.82 54.31 -10.93
C SER A 93 -24.05 53.40 -11.06
N SER A 94 -25.09 53.82 -10.32
CA SER A 94 -26.49 53.41 -10.30
C SER A 94 -27.16 53.09 -11.64
N ALA A 95 -27.92 51.99 -11.68
CA ALA A 95 -29.17 51.88 -12.44
C ALA A 95 -30.11 50.83 -11.81
N SER A 96 -31.33 51.26 -11.55
CA SER A 96 -32.48 50.55 -10.94
C SER A 96 -33.05 49.42 -11.81
N LYS A 97 -33.31 48.24 -11.24
CA LYS A 97 -34.31 47.28 -11.74
C LYS A 97 -34.99 46.49 -10.59
N THR A 98 -36.26 46.84 -10.39
CA THR A 98 -37.45 46.01 -10.13
C THR A 98 -37.37 44.82 -9.17
N SER A 99 -38.16 44.92 -8.10
CA SER A 99 -38.44 43.88 -7.11
C SER A 99 -39.14 42.66 -7.71
N ILE A 100 -38.55 41.48 -7.52
CA ILE A 100 -39.25 40.19 -7.57
C ILE A 100 -38.76 39.42 -6.34
N SER A 101 -39.61 39.34 -5.32
CA SER A 101 -39.35 38.51 -4.14
C SER A 101 -39.29 37.04 -4.56
N PRO A 102 -38.16 36.31 -4.38
CA PRO A 102 -38.19 34.87 -4.56
C PRO A 102 -38.98 34.27 -3.40
N LYS A 103 -40.07 33.59 -3.75
CA LYS A 103 -40.86 32.77 -2.84
C LYS A 103 -39.91 31.77 -2.18
N LEU A 104 -39.59 32.00 -0.90
CA LEU A 104 -38.82 31.06 -0.09
C LEU A 104 -39.56 29.72 -0.13
N SER A 105 -38.97 28.74 -0.83
CA SER A 105 -39.23 27.35 -0.52
C SER A 105 -38.86 27.13 0.95
N PRO A 106 -39.63 26.34 1.71
CA PRO A 106 -39.26 26.04 3.08
C PRO A 106 -37.84 25.44 3.07
N PRO A 107 -36.96 25.86 4.00
CA PRO A 107 -35.65 25.23 4.12
C PRO A 107 -35.85 23.72 4.28
N PRO A 108 -34.97 22.87 3.71
CA PRO A 108 -35.05 21.43 3.92
C PRO A 108 -35.13 21.21 5.42
N SER A 109 -36.21 20.54 5.87
CA SER A 109 -36.53 20.39 7.28
C SER A 109 -35.28 19.99 8.04
N PHE A 110 -34.75 20.89 8.87
CA PHE A 110 -33.78 20.53 9.88
C PHE A 110 -34.37 19.32 10.60
N ARG A 111 -33.68 18.18 10.55
CA ARG A 111 -34.02 17.07 11.44
C ARG A 111 -34.10 17.64 12.84
N SER A 112 -35.17 17.33 13.55
CA SER A 112 -35.42 17.87 14.88
C SER A 112 -34.19 17.65 15.76
N THR A 113 -33.88 18.64 16.60
CA THR A 113 -32.86 18.55 17.65
C THR A 113 -33.08 17.31 18.54
N GLU A 114 -34.34 16.88 18.66
CA GLU A 114 -34.77 15.64 19.32
C GLU A 114 -34.16 14.38 18.69
N GLU A 115 -34.22 14.20 17.36
CA GLU A 115 -33.65 13.00 16.71
C GLU A 115 -32.12 12.95 16.87
N LEU A 116 -31.47 14.12 16.90
CA LEU A 116 -30.04 14.21 17.16
C LEU A 116 -29.70 13.85 18.61
N GLN A 117 -30.51 14.33 19.57
CA GLN A 117 -30.36 14.00 20.99
C GLN A 117 -30.57 12.50 21.24
N GLU A 118 -31.56 11.88 20.61
CA GLU A 118 -31.76 10.43 20.72
C GLU A 118 -30.59 9.61 20.15
N LYS A 119 -29.98 10.06 19.04
CA LYS A 119 -28.77 9.44 18.49
C LYS A 119 -27.59 9.56 19.45
N LEU A 120 -27.44 10.72 20.09
CA LEU A 120 -26.39 10.97 21.07
C LEU A 120 -26.55 10.03 22.26
N ILE A 121 -27.74 9.98 22.87
CA ILE A 121 -28.04 9.08 23.99
C ILE A 121 -27.81 7.62 23.61
N TYR A 122 -28.26 7.22 22.41
CA TYR A 122 -28.10 5.85 21.94
C TYR A 122 -26.62 5.47 21.79
N LEU A 123 -25.82 6.29 21.12
CA LEU A 123 -24.39 5.98 20.92
C LEU A 123 -23.60 6.06 22.22
N ASP A 124 -23.94 6.99 23.11
CA ASP A 124 -23.34 7.12 24.44
C ASP A 124 -23.56 5.85 25.28
N SER A 125 -24.70 5.18 25.14
CA SER A 125 -24.95 3.88 25.80
C SER A 125 -23.98 2.74 25.37
N PHE A 126 -23.24 2.93 24.27
CA PHE A 126 -22.17 2.04 23.81
C PHE A 126 -20.77 2.64 24.04
N GLU A 127 -20.67 3.73 24.80
CA GLU A 127 -19.48 4.55 25.02
C GLU A 127 -18.91 5.10 23.70
N ILE A 128 -19.79 5.44 22.75
CA ILE A 128 -19.43 6.01 21.46
C ILE A 128 -19.80 7.49 21.47
N ASP A 129 -18.78 8.35 21.52
CA ASP A 129 -18.99 9.79 21.43
C ASP A 129 -19.39 10.20 20.00
N LEU A 130 -20.58 10.79 19.88
CA LEU A 130 -21.12 11.25 18.60
C LEU A 130 -20.37 12.48 18.07
N ILE A 131 -19.89 13.38 18.94
CA ILE A 131 -19.33 14.67 18.49
C ILE A 131 -18.07 14.47 17.61
N PRO A 132 -17.07 13.66 18.00
CA PRO A 132 -15.93 13.33 17.14
C PRO A 132 -16.32 12.53 15.89
N LEU A 133 -17.42 11.76 15.94
CA LEU A 133 -17.90 11.02 14.78
C LEU A 133 -18.54 11.94 13.73
N LEU A 134 -19.22 13.00 14.16
CA LEU A 134 -19.81 13.97 13.25
C LEU A 134 -18.76 14.78 12.49
N THR A 135 -17.65 15.11 13.15
CA THR A 135 -16.53 15.82 12.49
C THR A 135 -15.80 14.93 11.49
N THR A 136 -15.69 13.64 11.78
CA THR A 136 -15.00 12.67 10.91
C THR A 136 -15.89 12.03 9.85
N HIS A 137 -17.22 12.03 10.05
CA HIS A 137 -18.21 11.44 9.14
C HIS A 137 -19.56 12.18 9.15
N PRO A 138 -19.64 13.36 8.52
CA PRO A 138 -20.86 14.18 8.46
C PRO A 138 -22.15 13.48 7.97
N PRO A 139 -22.10 12.49 7.03
CA PRO A 139 -23.29 11.75 6.60
C PRO A 139 -24.07 11.05 7.73
N LEU A 140 -23.46 10.88 8.92
CA LEU A 140 -24.12 10.33 10.08
C LEU A 140 -25.33 11.16 10.55
N LEU A 141 -25.28 12.49 10.40
CA LEU A 141 -26.44 13.38 10.64
C LEU A 141 -27.64 12.95 9.80
N SER A 142 -27.34 12.48 8.59
CA SER A 142 -28.34 12.12 7.61
C SER A 142 -28.94 10.71 7.79
N THR A 143 -28.50 9.97 8.80
CA THR A 143 -28.92 8.59 9.05
C THR A 143 -30.03 8.54 10.08
N THR A 144 -31.01 7.64 9.96
CA THR A 144 -32.09 7.51 10.95
C THR A 144 -31.64 6.72 12.18
N LEU A 145 -32.22 6.99 13.35
CA LEU A 145 -31.91 6.24 14.57
C LEU A 145 -32.19 4.74 14.44
N SER A 146 -33.29 4.38 13.78
CA SER A 146 -33.66 2.98 13.51
C SER A 146 -32.57 2.24 12.71
N HIS A 147 -31.97 2.92 11.73
CA HIS A 147 -30.87 2.35 10.96
C HIS A 147 -29.63 2.13 11.81
N LEU A 148 -29.25 3.09 12.66
CA LEU A 148 -28.12 2.94 13.59
C LEU A 148 -28.32 1.76 14.54
N LYS A 149 -29.52 1.66 15.13
CA LYS A 149 -29.91 0.54 16.01
C LYS A 149 -29.77 -0.80 15.29
N SER A 150 -30.30 -0.88 14.08
CA SER A 150 -30.24 -2.10 13.26
C SER A 150 -28.80 -2.49 12.91
N THR A 151 -27.96 -1.53 12.52
CA THR A 151 -26.56 -1.78 12.16
C THR A 151 -25.72 -2.21 13.38
N VAL A 152 -25.84 -1.52 14.52
CA VAL A 152 -25.13 -1.89 15.75
C VAL A 152 -25.59 -3.25 16.28
N SER A 153 -26.91 -3.51 16.23
CA SER A 153 -27.47 -4.81 16.58
C SER A 153 -26.90 -5.91 15.67
N PHE A 154 -26.85 -5.70 14.36
CA PHE A 154 -26.27 -6.65 13.41
C PHE A 154 -24.78 -6.93 13.67
N LEU A 155 -23.99 -5.90 13.97
CA LEU A 155 -22.57 -6.04 14.32
C LEU A 155 -22.37 -6.87 15.59
N SER A 156 -23.24 -6.68 16.58
CA SER A 156 -23.12 -7.33 17.89
C SER A 156 -23.68 -8.76 17.88
N THR A 157 -24.82 -8.98 17.24
CA THR A 157 -25.59 -10.24 17.32
C THR A 157 -25.28 -11.20 16.16
N THR A 158 -25.06 -10.69 14.95
CA THR A 158 -24.82 -11.53 13.77
C THR A 158 -23.34 -11.77 13.54
N ILE A 159 -22.51 -10.71 13.64
CA ILE A 159 -21.05 -10.82 13.47
C ILE A 159 -20.37 -11.22 14.80
N LEU A 160 -21.11 -11.19 15.93
CA LEU A 160 -20.63 -11.58 17.26
C LEU A 160 -19.43 -10.74 17.73
N LEU A 161 -19.45 -9.43 17.42
CA LEU A 161 -18.43 -8.52 17.93
C LEU A 161 -18.76 -8.11 19.38
N PRO A 162 -17.80 -8.23 20.32
CA PRO A 162 -17.99 -7.70 21.66
C PRO A 162 -18.07 -6.16 21.61
N GLN A 163 -18.77 -5.56 22.58
CA GLN A 163 -19.02 -4.11 22.60
C GLN A 163 -17.75 -3.23 22.42
N PRO A 164 -16.60 -3.52 23.05
CA PRO A 164 -15.37 -2.77 22.81
C PRO A 164 -14.87 -2.86 21.35
N ALA A 165 -15.08 -3.99 20.69
CA ALA A 165 -14.74 -4.18 19.28
C ALA A 165 -15.68 -3.41 18.36
N VAL A 166 -16.98 -3.35 18.67
CA VAL A 166 -17.97 -2.53 17.93
C VAL A 166 -17.61 -1.04 18.03
N ARG A 167 -17.34 -0.55 19.24
CA ARG A 167 -16.89 0.84 19.47
C ARG A 167 -15.64 1.16 18.65
N ARG A 168 -14.60 0.32 18.75
CA ARG A 168 -13.36 0.48 17.98
C ARG A 168 -13.61 0.47 16.47
N LEU A 169 -14.47 -0.43 15.99
CA LEU A 169 -14.82 -0.54 14.58
C LEU A 169 -15.46 0.75 14.08
N ILE A 170 -16.43 1.29 14.80
CA ILE A 170 -17.13 2.54 14.45
C ILE A 170 -16.17 3.73 14.44
N TYR A 171 -15.26 3.81 15.42
CA TYR A 171 -14.24 4.86 15.46
C TYR A 171 -13.30 4.81 14.24
N ILE A 172 -12.84 3.60 13.86
CA ILE A 172 -11.94 3.42 12.71
C ILE A 172 -12.67 3.61 11.37
N CYS A 173 -13.95 3.25 11.32
CA CYS A 173 -14.71 3.08 10.10
C CYS A 173 -16.17 3.54 10.28
N PRO A 174 -16.41 4.84 10.55
CA PRO A 174 -17.74 5.37 10.84
C PRO A 174 -18.73 5.21 9.69
N GLN A 175 -18.23 5.04 8.46
CA GLN A 175 -19.04 4.77 7.27
C GLN A 175 -19.93 3.53 7.42
N VAL A 176 -19.55 2.56 8.27
CA VAL A 176 -20.38 1.38 8.53
C VAL A 176 -21.79 1.75 9.01
N LEU A 177 -21.93 2.85 9.76
CA LEU A 177 -23.19 3.28 10.35
C LEU A 177 -24.16 3.89 9.35
N THR A 178 -23.67 4.27 8.17
CA THR A 178 -24.48 4.98 7.15
C THR A 178 -24.67 4.16 5.88
N LEU A 179 -24.06 2.97 5.82
CA LEU A 179 -24.19 2.08 4.68
C LEU A 179 -25.49 1.28 4.77
N PRO A 180 -26.17 1.01 3.64
CA PRO A 180 -27.27 0.07 3.62
C PRO A 180 -26.86 -1.27 4.23
N LEU A 181 -27.70 -1.81 5.12
CA LEU A 181 -27.39 -3.08 5.80
C LEU A 181 -27.19 -4.22 4.78
N THR A 182 -27.87 -4.16 3.64
CA THR A 182 -27.69 -5.07 2.51
C THR A 182 -26.26 -5.09 1.95
N SER A 183 -25.55 -3.95 1.97
CA SER A 183 -24.15 -3.86 1.54
C SER A 183 -23.21 -4.57 2.53
N ILE A 184 -23.47 -4.43 3.83
CA ILE A 184 -22.73 -5.13 4.89
C ILE A 184 -22.98 -6.64 4.77
N VAL A 185 -24.24 -7.06 4.65
CA VAL A 185 -24.63 -8.46 4.45
C VAL A 185 -24.00 -9.06 3.20
N SER A 186 -23.96 -8.30 2.09
CA SER A 186 -23.30 -8.74 0.86
C SER A 186 -21.80 -8.99 1.07
N THR A 187 -21.15 -8.13 1.84
CA THR A 187 -19.74 -8.29 2.19
C THR A 187 -19.49 -9.52 3.05
N ILE A 188 -20.31 -9.73 4.08
CA ILE A 188 -20.22 -10.93 4.94
C ILE A 188 -20.46 -12.19 4.10
N THR A 189 -21.48 -12.17 3.23
CA THR A 189 -21.79 -13.28 2.33
C THR A 189 -20.60 -13.59 1.41
N PHE A 190 -20.00 -12.56 0.82
CA PHE A 190 -18.79 -12.70 0.02
C PHE A 190 -17.62 -13.32 0.82
N LEU A 191 -17.38 -12.84 2.05
CA LEU A 191 -16.29 -13.35 2.89
C LEU A 191 -16.46 -14.84 3.22
N LEU A 192 -17.68 -15.26 3.54
CA LEU A 192 -17.99 -16.65 3.90
C LEU A 192 -18.02 -17.58 2.67
N ARG A 193 -18.65 -17.13 1.58
CA ARG A 193 -18.96 -17.99 0.42
C ARG A 193 -17.87 -17.98 -0.65
N GLU A 194 -17.26 -16.83 -0.92
CA GLU A 194 -16.29 -16.67 -2.01
C GLU A 194 -14.85 -16.60 -1.48
N ALA A 195 -14.60 -15.86 -0.40
CA ALA A 195 -13.25 -15.76 0.18
C ALA A 195 -12.92 -16.92 1.15
N HIS A 196 -13.89 -17.81 1.42
CA HIS A 196 -13.77 -18.98 2.30
C HIS A 196 -13.23 -18.67 3.71
N VAL A 197 -13.68 -17.55 4.28
CA VAL A 197 -13.49 -17.26 5.71
C VAL A 197 -14.44 -18.16 6.50
N HIS A 198 -13.92 -18.88 7.49
CA HIS A 198 -14.77 -19.67 8.38
C HIS A 198 -15.63 -18.76 9.26
N THR A 199 -16.85 -19.20 9.58
CA THR A 199 -17.78 -18.43 10.44
C THR A 199 -17.14 -18.06 11.78
N ASP A 200 -16.38 -18.99 12.37
CA ASP A 200 -15.70 -18.79 13.66
C ASP A 200 -14.61 -17.71 13.58
N ASP A 201 -13.98 -17.53 12.42
CA ASP A 201 -12.91 -16.54 12.21
C ASP A 201 -13.45 -15.16 11.79
N LEU A 202 -14.73 -15.06 11.43
CA LEU A 202 -15.31 -13.86 10.82
C LEU A 202 -15.12 -12.63 11.73
N HIS A 203 -15.44 -12.77 13.01
CA HIS A 203 -15.32 -11.70 13.99
C HIS A 203 -13.86 -11.19 14.07
N GLN A 204 -12.88 -12.09 14.05
CA GLN A 204 -11.46 -11.75 14.09
C GLN A 204 -11.00 -11.05 12.80
N VAL A 205 -11.46 -11.51 11.63
CA VAL A 205 -11.16 -10.88 10.33
C VAL A 205 -11.69 -9.45 10.28
N ILE A 206 -12.94 -9.23 10.68
CA ILE A 206 -13.55 -7.90 10.73
C ILE A 206 -12.86 -7.01 11.76
N HIS A 207 -12.54 -7.55 12.95
CA HIS A 207 -11.81 -6.80 13.97
C HIS A 207 -10.43 -6.34 13.48
N ARG A 208 -9.69 -7.19 12.75
CA ARG A 208 -8.38 -6.83 12.18
C ARG A 208 -8.50 -5.82 11.04
N ARG A 209 -9.56 -5.90 10.23
CA ARG A 209 -9.76 -5.01 9.07
C ARG A 209 -11.21 -4.53 8.94
N PRO A 210 -11.65 -3.55 9.76
CA PRO A 210 -12.98 -2.96 9.73
C PRO A 210 -13.46 -2.53 8.34
N ARG A 211 -12.55 -1.94 7.56
CA ARG A 211 -12.81 -1.41 6.21
C ARG A 211 -13.23 -2.48 5.18
N LEU A 212 -13.16 -3.77 5.52
CA LEU A 212 -13.79 -4.81 4.70
C LEU A 212 -15.28 -4.55 4.54
N LEU A 213 -15.99 -4.24 5.64
CA LEU A 213 -17.45 -4.06 5.66
C LEU A 213 -17.95 -2.90 4.78
N THR A 214 -17.07 -1.96 4.48
CA THR A 214 -17.38 -0.76 3.70
C THR A 214 -16.81 -0.82 2.28
N SER A 215 -16.12 -1.91 1.93
CA SER A 215 -15.56 -2.11 0.59
C SER A 215 -16.62 -2.73 -0.31
N ASP A 216 -16.80 -2.17 -1.50
CA ASP A 216 -17.79 -2.69 -2.44
C ASP A 216 -17.38 -4.07 -2.97
N VAL A 217 -18.32 -5.02 -2.92
CA VAL A 217 -18.08 -6.40 -3.30
C VAL A 217 -17.76 -6.52 -4.79
N LYS A 218 -18.50 -5.78 -5.64
CA LYS A 218 -18.46 -5.95 -7.10
C LYS A 218 -17.23 -5.28 -7.72
N THR A 219 -16.85 -4.11 -7.22
CA THR A 219 -15.82 -3.25 -7.80
C THR A 219 -14.50 -3.32 -7.07
N ARG A 220 -14.46 -3.78 -5.81
CA ARG A 220 -13.23 -3.92 -5.03
C ARG A 220 -12.94 -5.35 -4.62
N LEU A 221 -13.80 -5.97 -3.82
CA LEU A 221 -13.45 -7.24 -3.16
C LEU A 221 -13.30 -8.41 -4.15
N ARG A 222 -14.29 -8.59 -5.04
CA ARG A 222 -14.30 -9.70 -6.00
C ARG A 222 -13.22 -9.59 -7.08
N PRO A 223 -12.98 -8.43 -7.73
CA PRO A 223 -11.85 -8.27 -8.63
C PRO A 223 -10.51 -8.58 -7.96
N THR A 224 -10.35 -8.15 -6.70
CA THR A 224 -9.14 -8.40 -5.93
C THR A 224 -8.97 -9.88 -5.60
N LEU A 225 -10.04 -10.57 -5.21
CA LEU A 225 -10.03 -12.01 -4.99
C LEU A 225 -9.60 -12.78 -6.25
N TYR A 226 -10.19 -12.46 -7.40
CA TYR A 226 -9.87 -13.10 -8.67
C TYR A 226 -8.43 -12.84 -9.11
N PHE A 227 -7.92 -11.64 -8.90
CA PHE A 227 -6.51 -11.34 -9.15
C PHE A 227 -5.58 -12.17 -8.25
N LEU A 228 -5.85 -12.23 -6.94
CA LEU A 228 -5.04 -12.98 -5.99
C LEU A 228 -5.06 -14.49 -6.28
N GLN A 229 -6.21 -15.06 -6.63
CA GLN A 229 -6.35 -16.49 -6.92
C GLN A 229 -5.88 -16.85 -8.34
N GLY A 230 -6.34 -16.12 -9.35
CA GLY A 230 -6.10 -16.44 -10.75
C GLY A 230 -4.74 -15.98 -11.25
N THR A 231 -4.38 -14.73 -11.02
CA THR A 231 -3.12 -14.16 -11.53
C THR A 231 -1.94 -14.51 -10.62
N ILE A 232 -2.09 -14.34 -9.30
CA ILE A 232 -0.99 -14.60 -8.36
C ILE A 232 -0.93 -16.08 -7.95
N GLY A 233 -2.04 -16.80 -7.96
CA GLY A 233 -2.07 -18.21 -7.55
C GLY A 233 -2.09 -18.41 -6.03
N ILE A 234 -2.64 -17.47 -5.25
CA ILE A 234 -2.81 -17.60 -3.80
C ILE A 234 -4.07 -18.43 -3.52
N SER A 235 -3.89 -19.66 -3.04
CA SER A 235 -5.01 -20.56 -2.72
C SER A 235 -5.71 -20.21 -1.38
N GLY A 236 -4.96 -19.69 -0.40
CA GLY A 236 -5.48 -19.38 0.95
C GLY A 236 -5.81 -17.91 1.17
N VAL A 237 -6.68 -17.30 0.35
CA VAL A 237 -7.01 -15.87 0.46
C VAL A 237 -7.70 -15.51 1.78
N ASN A 238 -8.39 -16.46 2.42
CA ASN A 238 -8.92 -16.31 3.78
C ASN A 238 -7.86 -15.90 4.83
N LYS A 239 -6.59 -16.29 4.65
CA LYS A 239 -5.46 -15.88 5.51
C LYS A 239 -4.92 -14.49 5.18
N HIS A 240 -5.30 -13.95 4.03
CA HIS A 240 -4.82 -12.67 3.48
C HIS A 240 -5.95 -11.69 3.18
N THR A 241 -7.07 -11.77 3.91
CA THR A 241 -8.28 -10.94 3.71
C THR A 241 -8.00 -9.43 3.74
N HIS A 242 -6.96 -8.99 4.46
CA HIS A 242 -6.53 -7.59 4.46
C HIS A 242 -6.15 -7.06 3.05
N LEU A 243 -5.71 -7.94 2.15
CA LEU A 243 -5.38 -7.61 0.76
C LEU A 243 -6.62 -7.30 -0.06
N LEU A 244 -7.79 -7.87 0.25
CA LEU A 244 -9.03 -7.69 -0.52
C LEU A 244 -9.51 -6.24 -0.59
N THR A 245 -9.13 -5.41 0.38
CA THR A 245 -9.46 -3.98 0.40
C THR A 245 -8.57 -3.11 -0.50
N CYS A 246 -7.48 -3.67 -1.03
CA CYS A 246 -6.49 -2.93 -1.81
C CYS A 246 -6.92 -2.79 -3.28
N SER A 247 -6.47 -1.71 -3.93
CA SER A 247 -6.63 -1.54 -5.38
C SER A 247 -5.69 -2.48 -6.12
N VAL A 248 -6.21 -3.28 -7.06
CA VAL A 248 -5.36 -4.14 -7.91
C VAL A 248 -4.43 -3.27 -8.76
N GLU A 249 -4.99 -2.28 -9.44
CA GLU A 249 -4.26 -1.40 -10.36
C GLU A 249 -3.22 -0.57 -9.61
N ASP A 250 -3.66 0.26 -8.65
CA ASP A 250 -2.76 1.21 -8.01
C ASP A 250 -1.76 0.56 -7.06
N LYS A 251 -2.13 -0.57 -6.43
CA LYS A 251 -1.32 -1.17 -5.36
C LYS A 251 -0.58 -2.42 -5.80
N PHE A 252 -1.25 -3.36 -6.47
CA PHE A 252 -0.64 -4.65 -6.76
C PHE A 252 0.15 -4.64 -8.05
N LEU A 253 -0.41 -4.11 -9.14
CA LEU A 253 0.29 -4.00 -10.42
C LEU A 253 1.51 -3.12 -10.29
N SER A 254 1.40 -1.94 -9.68
CA SER A 254 2.54 -1.05 -9.45
C SER A 254 3.74 -1.72 -8.75
N ARG A 255 3.48 -2.69 -7.86
CA ARG A 255 4.54 -3.47 -7.19
C ARG A 255 5.09 -4.58 -8.06
N ILE A 256 4.23 -5.26 -8.82
CA ILE A 256 4.67 -6.31 -9.75
C ILE A 256 5.51 -5.71 -10.87
N GLU A 257 5.06 -4.60 -11.45
CA GLU A 257 5.78 -3.82 -12.46
C GLU A 257 7.13 -3.36 -11.93
N TYR A 258 7.20 -2.84 -10.70
CA TYR A 258 8.49 -2.46 -10.12
C TYR A 258 9.48 -3.63 -10.03
N PHE A 259 9.05 -4.79 -9.52
CA PHE A 259 9.91 -5.97 -9.45
C PHE A 259 10.31 -6.49 -10.85
N HIS A 260 9.39 -6.41 -11.81
CA HIS A 260 9.65 -6.90 -13.15
C HIS A 260 10.55 -5.96 -13.98
N GLU A 261 10.11 -4.71 -14.12
CA GLU A 261 10.67 -3.75 -15.06
C GLU A 261 11.87 -3.00 -14.48
N ILE A 262 11.80 -2.62 -13.20
CA ILE A 262 12.85 -1.82 -12.55
C ILE A 262 13.93 -2.70 -11.94
N MET A 263 13.54 -3.74 -11.20
CA MET A 263 14.52 -4.66 -10.57
C MET A 263 15.04 -5.72 -11.56
N GLY A 264 14.39 -5.89 -12.72
CA GLY A 264 14.80 -6.83 -13.76
C GLY A 264 14.54 -8.30 -13.43
N ILE A 265 13.62 -8.59 -12.50
CA ILE A 265 13.23 -9.96 -12.16
C ILE A 265 12.23 -10.46 -13.22
N SER A 266 12.33 -11.73 -13.62
CA SER A 266 11.40 -12.29 -14.60
C SER A 266 9.97 -12.19 -14.09
N TYR A 267 8.99 -11.91 -14.96
CA TYR A 267 7.59 -11.81 -14.53
C TYR A 267 7.13 -13.06 -13.77
N LYS A 268 7.54 -14.25 -14.24
CA LYS A 268 7.26 -15.53 -13.59
C LYS A 268 7.80 -15.60 -12.16
N ASP A 269 9.06 -15.18 -11.96
CA ASP A 269 9.68 -15.18 -10.63
C ASP A 269 9.06 -14.12 -9.71
N THR A 270 8.71 -12.95 -10.25
CA THR A 270 7.97 -11.92 -9.53
C THR A 270 6.65 -12.47 -9.00
N ILE A 271 5.83 -13.08 -9.87
CA ILE A 271 4.58 -13.72 -9.45
C ILE A 271 4.84 -14.81 -8.39
N LEU A 272 5.89 -15.62 -8.57
CA LEU A 272 6.28 -16.63 -7.58
C LEU A 272 6.62 -16.02 -6.22
N MET A 273 7.32 -14.89 -6.18
CA MET A 273 7.64 -14.16 -4.94
C MET A 273 6.37 -13.68 -4.23
N PHE A 274 5.48 -13.00 -4.94
CA PHE A 274 4.22 -12.50 -4.37
C PHE A 274 3.30 -13.64 -3.91
N ARG A 275 3.31 -14.77 -4.61
CA ARG A 275 2.58 -15.98 -4.20
C ARG A 275 3.13 -16.59 -2.92
N ARG A 276 4.46 -16.72 -2.81
CA ARG A 276 5.14 -17.30 -1.63
C ARG A 276 5.11 -16.36 -0.43
N PHE A 277 5.02 -15.06 -0.65
CA PHE A 277 5.00 -14.05 0.39
C PHE A 277 4.03 -12.90 0.08
N PRO A 278 2.70 -13.09 0.22
CA PRO A 278 1.71 -12.10 -0.16
C PRO A 278 1.80 -10.76 0.59
N SER A 279 2.37 -10.75 1.79
CA SER A 279 2.65 -9.50 2.52
C SER A 279 3.63 -8.57 1.79
N LEU A 280 4.32 -9.04 0.75
CA LEU A 280 5.13 -8.19 -0.12
C LEU A 280 4.30 -7.05 -0.74
N PHE A 281 3.00 -7.28 -1.00
CA PHE A 281 2.06 -6.23 -1.45
C PHE A 281 1.84 -5.10 -0.44
N CYS A 282 2.21 -5.29 0.82
CA CYS A 282 2.00 -4.32 1.88
C CYS A 282 3.19 -3.36 2.07
N TYR A 283 4.37 -3.67 1.53
CA TYR A 283 5.53 -2.79 1.67
C TYR A 283 5.48 -1.61 0.69
N SER A 284 5.99 -0.47 1.15
CA SER A 284 6.20 0.71 0.30
C SER A 284 7.35 0.43 -0.67
N ILE A 285 7.21 0.85 -1.93
CA ILE A 285 8.29 0.75 -2.90
C ILE A 285 9.44 1.65 -2.44
N LYS A 286 9.15 2.95 -2.22
CA LYS A 286 10.14 3.97 -1.89
C LYS A 286 10.80 3.75 -0.53
N ASP A 287 10.00 3.45 0.50
CA ASP A 287 10.49 3.46 1.89
C ASP A 287 10.99 2.10 2.37
N ASN A 288 10.81 1.03 1.58
CA ASN A 288 11.14 -0.32 2.02
C ASN A 288 11.80 -1.15 0.93
N ILE A 289 11.13 -1.38 -0.21
CA ILE A 289 11.62 -2.29 -1.25
C ILE A 289 12.88 -1.73 -1.89
N GLU A 290 12.82 -0.49 -2.38
CA GLU A 290 13.93 0.17 -3.08
C GLU A 290 15.22 0.29 -2.25
N PRO A 291 15.21 0.83 -1.02
CA PRO A 291 16.43 0.96 -0.22
C PRO A 291 17.05 -0.41 0.11
N LYS A 292 16.23 -1.42 0.41
CA LYS A 292 16.73 -2.77 0.71
C LYS A 292 17.27 -3.48 -0.53
N PHE A 293 16.66 -3.22 -1.68
CA PHE A 293 17.15 -3.71 -2.95
C PHE A 293 18.52 -3.14 -3.30
N LYS A 294 18.66 -1.81 -3.23
CA LYS A 294 19.95 -1.13 -3.46
C LYS A 294 21.02 -1.65 -2.50
N TYR A 295 20.69 -1.80 -1.22
CA TYR A 295 21.63 -2.36 -0.25
C TYR A 295 22.07 -3.79 -0.61
N LEU A 296 21.14 -4.66 -1.02
CA LEU A 296 21.47 -6.04 -1.40
C LEU A 296 22.38 -6.10 -2.64
N ALA A 297 22.06 -5.33 -3.67
CA ALA A 297 22.78 -5.39 -4.94
C ALA A 297 24.12 -4.64 -4.90
N VAL A 298 24.16 -3.46 -4.25
CA VAL A 298 25.33 -2.57 -4.25
C VAL A 298 26.22 -2.83 -3.05
N GLU A 299 25.67 -2.78 -1.84
CA GLU A 299 26.48 -2.87 -0.61
C GLU A 299 26.86 -4.31 -0.28
N MET A 300 25.92 -5.25 -0.44
CA MET A 300 26.19 -6.67 -0.16
C MET A 300 26.75 -7.42 -1.38
N GLY A 301 26.70 -6.85 -2.59
CA GLY A 301 27.15 -7.47 -3.82
C GLY A 301 26.44 -8.79 -4.17
N ARG A 302 25.16 -8.94 -3.79
CA ARG A 302 24.40 -10.20 -3.94
C ARG A 302 23.58 -10.25 -5.21
N GLU A 303 23.32 -11.48 -5.65
CA GLU A 303 22.52 -11.73 -6.84
C GLU A 303 21.01 -11.58 -6.57
N LEU A 304 20.27 -11.10 -7.58
CA LEU A 304 18.80 -10.96 -7.53
C LEU A 304 18.10 -12.29 -7.23
N ARG A 305 18.69 -13.40 -7.65
CA ARG A 305 18.17 -14.75 -7.43
C ARG A 305 17.94 -15.05 -5.95
N GLU A 306 18.80 -14.53 -5.06
CA GLU A 306 18.62 -14.73 -3.61
C GLU A 306 17.33 -14.08 -3.09
N MET A 307 16.86 -12.98 -3.71
CA MET A 307 15.57 -12.37 -3.36
C MET A 307 14.39 -13.22 -3.82
N VAL A 308 14.49 -13.84 -5.00
CA VAL A 308 13.45 -14.76 -5.51
C VAL A 308 13.31 -15.98 -4.60
N GLU A 309 14.45 -16.50 -4.15
CA GLU A 309 14.50 -17.65 -3.24
C GLU A 309 14.00 -17.27 -1.82
N PHE A 310 14.27 -16.04 -1.36
CA PHE A 310 13.93 -15.53 -0.03
C PHE A 310 13.26 -14.13 -0.05
N PRO A 311 11.99 -14.03 -0.50
CA PRO A 311 11.26 -12.74 -0.56
C PRO A 311 11.02 -12.12 0.82
N GLN A 312 11.12 -12.91 1.90
CA GLN A 312 11.03 -12.41 3.28
C GLN A 312 12.18 -11.45 3.63
N TYR A 313 13.23 -11.35 2.80
CA TYR A 313 14.26 -10.32 2.92
C TYR A 313 13.67 -8.93 3.19
N PHE A 314 12.63 -8.54 2.44
CA PHE A 314 11.96 -7.24 2.59
C PHE A 314 11.21 -7.05 3.92
N SER A 315 10.99 -8.11 4.68
CA SER A 315 10.35 -8.02 6.01
C SER A 315 11.30 -7.61 7.13
N PHE A 316 12.62 -7.79 6.95
CA PHE A 316 13.60 -7.43 7.97
C PHE A 316 13.93 -5.95 7.92
N SER A 317 14.17 -5.34 9.09
CA SER A 317 14.63 -3.96 9.17
C SER A 317 16.02 -3.83 8.54
N LEU A 318 16.20 -2.84 7.67
CA LEU A 318 17.50 -2.55 7.07
C LEU A 318 18.51 -2.18 8.16
N GLU A 319 18.19 -1.15 8.93
CA GLU A 319 19.04 -0.59 9.99
C GLU A 319 19.26 -1.52 11.18
N LYS A 320 18.22 -2.22 11.63
CA LYS A 320 18.29 -3.01 12.88
C LYS A 320 18.67 -4.46 12.68
N ARG A 321 18.65 -4.97 11.45
CA ARG A 321 18.83 -6.40 11.18
C ARG A 321 19.75 -6.70 10.01
N ILE A 322 19.46 -6.13 8.84
CA ILE A 322 20.19 -6.48 7.61
C ILE A 322 21.61 -5.92 7.69
N ASP A 323 21.74 -4.62 7.92
CA ASP A 323 23.03 -3.94 7.92
C ASP A 323 23.98 -4.41 9.04
N PRO A 324 23.56 -4.47 10.33
CA PRO A 324 24.46 -4.90 11.39
C PRO A 324 24.98 -6.33 11.19
N ARG A 325 24.13 -7.22 10.65
CA ARG A 325 24.50 -8.62 10.40
C ARG A 325 25.37 -8.76 9.17
N HIS A 326 25.11 -7.98 8.12
CA HIS A 326 25.97 -7.91 6.96
C HIS A 326 27.39 -7.45 7.35
N ARG A 327 27.51 -6.33 8.07
CA ARG A 327 28.81 -5.82 8.56
C ARG A 327 29.55 -6.86 9.39
N ARG A 328 28.84 -7.55 10.30
CA ARG A 328 29.45 -8.62 11.11
C ARG A 328 29.96 -9.79 10.27
N CYS A 329 29.21 -10.20 9.23
CA CYS A 329 29.66 -11.22 8.28
C CYS A 329 30.95 -10.78 7.56
N VAL A 330 31.01 -9.51 7.12
CA VAL A 330 32.19 -8.94 6.44
C VAL A 330 33.41 -8.90 7.37
N GLU A 331 33.25 -8.44 8.61
CA GLU A 331 34.33 -8.42 9.61
C GLU A 331 34.94 -9.81 9.86
N ARG A 332 34.10 -10.84 9.82
CA ARG A 332 34.50 -12.25 10.00
C ARG A 332 34.94 -12.92 8.69
N GLY A 333 34.84 -12.24 7.55
CA GLY A 333 35.17 -12.80 6.24
C GLY A 333 34.25 -13.94 5.80
N VAL A 334 33.03 -14.04 6.34
CA VAL A 334 32.07 -15.11 6.02
C VAL A 334 30.94 -14.60 5.13
N CYS A 335 30.49 -15.45 4.20
CA CYS A 335 29.31 -15.17 3.38
C CYS A 335 28.19 -16.18 3.68
N LEU A 336 27.22 -15.78 4.49
CA LEU A 336 26.06 -16.61 4.81
C LEU A 336 24.93 -16.40 3.79
N PRO A 337 24.20 -17.46 3.39
CA PRO A 337 22.89 -17.36 2.75
C PRO A 337 21.92 -16.44 3.51
N LEU A 338 21.15 -15.62 2.79
CA LEU A 338 20.21 -14.65 3.40
C LEU A 338 19.26 -15.26 4.45
N PRO A 339 18.64 -16.45 4.25
CA PRO A 339 17.77 -17.02 5.26
C PRO A 339 18.51 -17.32 6.57
N MET A 340 19.74 -17.82 6.47
CA MET A 340 20.57 -18.13 7.63
C MET A 340 21.04 -16.86 8.34
N MET A 341 21.43 -15.84 7.58
CA MET A 341 21.84 -14.55 8.12
C MET A 341 20.68 -13.84 8.83
N LEU A 342 19.48 -13.83 8.26
CA LEU A 342 18.39 -12.95 8.69
C LEU A 342 17.32 -13.61 9.55
N ARG A 343 17.01 -14.90 9.33
CA ARG A 343 15.96 -15.61 10.09
C ARG A 343 16.46 -16.04 11.47
N SER A 344 17.74 -16.37 11.61
CA SER A 344 18.31 -16.88 12.87
C SER A 344 18.11 -15.91 14.02
N SER A 345 17.81 -16.42 15.23
CA SER A 345 17.75 -15.57 16.44
C SER A 345 19.09 -14.85 16.67
N GLU A 346 19.09 -13.81 17.50
CA GLU A 346 20.32 -13.07 17.78
C GLU A 346 21.40 -13.98 18.38
N ARG A 347 21.02 -14.81 19.35
CA ARG A 347 21.91 -15.83 19.93
C ARG A 347 22.51 -16.74 18.86
N ARG A 348 21.66 -17.40 18.05
CA ARG A 348 22.14 -18.33 17.00
C ARG A 348 23.00 -17.66 15.94
N PHE A 349 22.76 -16.38 15.67
CA PHE A 349 23.60 -15.61 14.76
C PHE A 349 24.98 -15.34 15.38
N ARG A 350 25.04 -14.92 16.65
CA ARG A 350 26.31 -14.70 17.36
C ARG A 350 27.12 -15.98 17.52
N ASP A 351 26.49 -17.09 17.90
CA ASP A 351 27.16 -18.38 18.05
C ASP A 351 27.88 -18.78 16.75
N LYS A 352 27.32 -18.43 15.59
CA LYS A 352 27.94 -18.66 14.26
C LYS A 352 29.05 -17.68 13.89
N MET A 353 29.16 -16.56 14.60
CA MET A 353 30.17 -15.52 14.41
C MET A 353 31.30 -15.61 15.45
N GLU A 354 31.23 -16.58 16.37
CA GLU A 354 32.24 -16.84 17.41
C GLU A 354 33.11 -18.07 17.11
N VAL A 355 32.82 -18.77 16.01
CA VAL A 355 33.68 -19.77 15.36
C VAL A 355 34.63 -19.04 14.40
#